data_AF-A0A396P9W2-F1
#
_entry.id   AF-A0A396P9W2-F1
#
_cell.length_a   1.000
_cell.length_b   1.000
_cell.length_c   1.000
_cell.angle_alpha   90.00
_cell.angle_beta   90.00
_cell.angle_gamma   90.00
#
_symmetry.space_group_name_H-M   'P 1'
#
loop_
_entity.id
_entity.type
_entity.pdbx_description
1 polymer ?
#
loop_
_entity_poly.entity_id
_entity_poly.type
_entity_poly.pdbx_seq_one_letter_code
_entity_poly.pdbx_strand_id
1 'polypeptide(L)' 'MTKYDLYKSITLFLLYQVPENTSASNVEIYKVWRNMSGNFLVDDTFVASLLEYVHAKKHEDRNVMKALAQIDGFISN' A
#
# COMPACT_ATOMS: atom_id res chain seq x y z
N MET A 1 4.84 3.51 15.18
CA MET A 1 4.36 2.68 14.06
C MET A 1 5.56 2.03 13.41
N THR A 2 5.52 0.72 13.20
CA THR A 2 6.64 -0.04 12.65
C THR A 2 6.65 0.02 11.12
N LYS A 3 7.78 -0.34 10.50
CA LYS A 3 7.90 -0.59 9.05
C LYS A 3 6.81 -1.57 8.57
N TYR A 4 6.56 -2.61 9.36
CA TYR A 4 5.54 -3.63 9.07
C TYR A 4 4.11 -3.04 9.07
N ASP A 5 3.77 -2.18 10.02
CA ASP A 5 2.46 -1.52 10.09
C ASP A 5 2.20 -0.62 8.87
N LEU A 6 3.23 0.06 8.38
CA LEU A 6 3.16 0.90 7.18
C LEU A 6 2.90 0.07 5.93
N TYR A 7 3.62 -1.04 5.75
CA TYR A 7 3.37 -1.96 4.63
C TYR A 7 2.00 -2.60 4.71
N LYS A 8 1.57 -3.04 5.90
CA LYS A 8 0.22 -3.52 6.12
C LYS A 8 -0.80 -2.48 5.68
N SER A 9 -0.68 -1.25 6.18
CA SER A 9 -1.62 -0.16 5.86
C SER A 9 -1.70 0.15 4.37
N ILE A 10 -0.57 0.28 3.68
CA ILE A 10 -0.56 0.60 2.25
C ILE A 10 -1.03 -0.57 1.39
N THR A 11 -0.74 -1.81 1.79
CA THR A 11 -1.26 -3.02 1.13
C THR A 11 -2.77 -3.07 1.18
N LEU A 12 -3.36 -2.83 2.36
CA LEU A 12 -4.80 -2.80 2.53
C LEU A 12 -5.45 -1.66 1.73
N PHE A 13 -4.79 -0.52 1.64
CA PHE A 13 -5.25 0.58 0.80
C PHE A 13 -5.21 0.24 -0.69
N LEU A 14 -4.12 -0.34 -1.19
CA LEU A 14 -4.02 -0.79 -2.58
C LEU A 14 -5.09 -1.85 -2.91
N LEU A 15 -5.34 -2.77 -1.99
CA LEU A 15 -6.30 -3.86 -2.17
C LEU A 15 -7.75 -3.37 -2.24
N TYR A 16 -8.14 -2.43 -1.36
CA TYR A 16 -9.55 -2.06 -1.18
C TYR A 16 -9.94 -0.70 -1.77
N GLN A 17 -8.99 0.20 -2.00
CA GLN A 17 -9.26 1.59 -2.38
C GLN A 17 -8.68 1.98 -3.75
N VAL A 18 -7.78 1.16 -4.32
CA VAL A 18 -7.14 1.46 -5.60
C VAL A 18 -7.57 0.44 -6.65
N PRO A 19 -8.24 0.85 -7.74
CA PRO A 19 -8.57 -0.04 -8.85
C PRO A 19 -7.31 -0.63 -9.50
N GLU A 20 -7.37 -1.90 -9.92
CA GLU A 20 -6.24 -2.60 -10.55
C GLU A 20 -5.78 -1.94 -11.85
N ASN A 21 -6.71 -1.37 -12.61
CA ASN A 21 -6.46 -0.64 -13.85
C ASN A 21 -6.22 0.86 -13.66
N THR A 22 -5.89 1.31 -12.44
CA THR A 22 -5.68 2.74 -12.14
C THR A 22 -4.65 3.39 -13.06
N SER A 23 -4.96 4.58 -13.59
CA SER A 23 -3.98 5.41 -14.29
C SER A 23 -3.19 6.33 -13.35
N ALA A 24 -3.48 6.30 -12.04
CA ALA A 24 -2.83 7.16 -11.08
C ALA A 24 -1.32 6.85 -10.97
N SER A 25 -0.53 7.90 -10.83
CA SER A 25 0.89 7.80 -10.55
C SER A 25 1.14 7.24 -9.15
N ASN A 26 2.34 6.68 -8.93
CA ASN A 26 2.72 6.14 -7.63
C ASN A 26 2.69 7.22 -6.54
N VAL A 27 3.05 8.45 -6.90
CA VAL A 27 3.06 9.62 -6.00
C VAL A 27 1.63 10.02 -5.62
N GLU A 28 0.69 10.02 -6.55
CA GLU A 28 -0.72 10.31 -6.24
C GLU A 28 -1.31 9.29 -5.29
N ILE A 29 -1.12 7.99 -5.59
CA ILE A 29 -1.56 6.88 -4.74
C ILE A 29 -0.98 7.01 -3.33
N TYR A 30 0.34 7.26 -3.22
CA TYR A 30 1.01 7.46 -1.94
C TYR A 30 0.45 8.66 -1.16
N LYS A 31 0.21 9.80 -1.82
CA LYS A 31 -0.35 10.99 -1.16
C LYS A 31 -1.76 10.74 -0.64
N VAL A 32 -2.62 10.07 -1.42
CA VAL A 32 -3.98 9.72 -0.98
C VAL A 32 -3.92 8.78 0.22
N TRP A 33 -3.12 7.72 0.14
CA TRP A 33 -2.91 6.80 1.28
C TRP A 33 -2.41 7.55 2.52
N ARG A 34 -1.40 8.42 2.38
CA ARG A 34 -0.82 9.18 3.50
C ARG A 34 -1.86 10.05 4.17
N ASN A 35 -2.69 10.72 3.37
CA ASN A 35 -3.77 11.57 3.87
C ASN A 35 -4.86 10.76 4.58
N MET A 36 -5.26 9.61 4.04
CA MET A 36 -6.29 8.75 4.64
C MET A 36 -5.82 8.03 5.90
N SER A 37 -4.56 7.62 5.94
CA SER A 37 -3.98 6.88 7.07
C SER A 37 -3.52 7.77 8.22
N GLY A 38 -3.35 9.09 7.99
CA GLY A 38 -2.81 10.01 8.99
C GLY A 38 -1.31 9.84 9.25
N ASN A 39 -0.61 9.10 8.38
CA ASN A 39 0.79 8.73 8.57
C ASN A 39 1.75 9.84 8.12
N PHE A 40 1.80 10.94 8.88
CA PHE A 40 2.61 12.10 8.53
C PHE A 40 4.07 12.02 8.97
N LEU A 41 4.41 11.15 9.92
CA LEU A 41 5.76 11.02 10.50
C LEU A 41 6.68 10.05 9.74
N VAL A 42 6.34 9.70 8.50
CA VAL A 42 7.18 8.83 7.66
C VAL A 42 8.42 9.62 7.20
N ASP A 43 9.61 9.14 7.53
CA ASP A 43 10.88 9.75 7.10
C ASP A 43 11.11 9.60 5.57
N ASP A 44 11.91 10.49 5.00
CA ASP A 44 12.13 10.58 3.55
C ASP A 44 12.73 9.29 2.94
N THR A 45 13.59 8.59 3.69
CA THR A 45 14.17 7.30 3.25
C THR A 45 13.09 6.23 3.12
N PHE A 46 12.13 6.25 4.02
CA PHE A 46 11.00 5.32 4.02
C PHE A 46 9.96 5.69 2.95
N VAL A 47 9.81 6.97 2.62
CA VAL A 47 8.96 7.41 1.49
C VAL A 47 9.38 6.75 0.18
N ALA A 48 10.69 6.70 -0.11
CA ALA A 48 11.20 6.06 -1.31
C ALA A 48 10.84 4.56 -1.36
N SER A 49 11.04 3.85 -0.24
CA SER A 49 10.70 2.42 -0.12
C SER A 49 9.19 2.16 -0.30
N LEU A 50 8.33 3.06 0.16
CA LEU A 50 6.88 2.94 -0.03
C LEU A 50 6.45 3.24 -1.47
N LEU A 51 7.09 4.20 -2.14
CA LEU A 51 6.81 4.50 -3.55
C LEU A 51 7.22 3.35 -4.47
N GLU A 52 8.35 2.71 -4.20
CA GLU A 52 8.78 1.49 -4.90
C GLU A 52 7.78 0.34 -4.67
N TYR A 53 7.31 0.18 -3.43
CA TYR A 53 6.30 -0.81 -3.11
C TYR A 53 4.99 -0.55 -3.87
N VAL A 54 4.49 0.69 -3.88
CA VAL A 54 3.31 1.08 -4.67
C VAL A 54 3.54 0.80 -6.16
N HIS A 55 4.72 1.11 -6.69
CA HIS A 55 5.04 0.85 -8.09
C HIS A 55 4.91 -0.63 -8.44
N ALA A 56 5.48 -1.50 -7.61
CA ALA A 56 5.47 -2.95 -7.82
C ALA A 56 4.07 -3.56 -7.65
N LYS A 57 3.22 -2.94 -6.83
CA LYS A 57 1.98 -3.58 -6.34
C LYS A 57 0.69 -2.99 -6.90
N LYS A 58 0.68 -1.76 -7.42
CA LYS A 58 -0.57 -1.10 -7.85
C LYS A 58 -1.35 -1.86 -8.94
N HIS A 59 -0.65 -2.61 -9.79
CA HIS A 59 -1.21 -3.43 -10.86
C HIS A 59 -1.10 -4.94 -10.58
N GLU A 60 -0.75 -5.33 -9.36
CA GLU A 60 -0.77 -6.74 -9.00
C GLU A 60 -2.22 -7.24 -8.97
N ASP A 61 -2.44 -8.45 -9.50
CA ASP A 61 -3.74 -9.11 -9.46
C ASP A 61 -4.31 -9.08 -8.04
N ARG A 62 -5.55 -8.58 -7.91
CA ARG A 62 -6.14 -8.37 -6.59
C ARG A 62 -6.39 -9.67 -5.82
N ASN A 63 -6.59 -10.81 -6.50
CA ASN A 63 -6.72 -12.10 -5.83
C ASN A 63 -5.36 -12.56 -5.27
N VAL A 64 -4.28 -12.38 -6.02
CA VAL A 64 -2.92 -12.65 -5.56
C VAL A 64 -2.58 -11.77 -4.35
N MET A 65 -2.83 -10.46 -4.44
CA MET A 65 -2.58 -9.54 -3.33
C MET A 65 -3.41 -9.91 -2.10
N LYS A 66 -4.67 -10.31 -2.27
CA LYS A 66 -5.53 -10.77 -1.16
C LYS A 66 -4.98 -12.04 -0.52
N ALA A 67 -4.56 -13.03 -1.31
CA ALA A 67 -3.99 -14.27 -0.79
C ALA A 67 -2.69 -14.02 0.00
N LEU A 68 -1.80 -13.15 -0.52
CA LEU A 68 -0.60 -12.74 0.20
C LEU A 68 -0.93 -12.01 1.50
N ALA A 69 -1.89 -11.09 1.48
CA ALA A 69 -2.33 -10.37 2.67
C ALA A 69 -2.94 -11.31 3.74
N GLN A 70 -3.56 -12.42 3.35
CA GLN A 70 -4.02 -13.46 4.28
C GLN A 70 -2.85 -14.23 4.90
N ILE A 71 -1.87 -14.64 4.07
CA ILE A 71 -0.66 -15.33 4.53
C ILE A 71 0.13 -14.46 5.51
N ASP A 72 0.26 -13.17 5.22
CA ASP A 72 0.97 -12.20 6.05
C ASP A 72 0.21 -11.79 7.32
N GLY A 73 -1.02 -12.31 7.53
CA GLY A 73 -1.86 -11.99 8.68
C GLY A 73 -2.41 -10.55 8.67
N PHE A 74 -2.44 -9.89 7.52
CA PHE A 74 -2.99 -8.55 7.38
C PHE A 74 -4.52 -8.55 7.41
N ILE A 75 -5.12 -9.60 6.85
CA ILE A 75 -6.57 -9.83 6.80
C ILE A 75 -6.89 -11.26 7.23
N SER A 76 -8.06 -11.46 7.85
CA SER A 76 -8.55 -12.80 8.20
C SER A 76 -9.10 -13.53 6.98
N ASN A 77 -9.17 -14.87 7.07
CA ASN A 77 -9.82 -15.72 6.07
C ASN A 77 -11.33 -15.53 6.03
#